data_AF-A0A853H4H0-F1
#
_entry.id   AF-A0A853H4H0-F1
#
_cell.length_a   1.000
_cell.length_b   1.000
_cell.length_c   1.000
_cell.angle_alpha   90.00
_cell.angle_beta   90.00
_cell.angle_gamma   90.00
#
_symmetry.space_group_name_H-M   'P 1'
#
loop_
_entity.id
_entity.type
_entity.pdbx_description
1 polymer ?
#
loop_
_entity_poly.entity_id
_entity_poly.type
_entity_poly.pdbx_seq_one_letter_code
_entity_poly.pdbx_strand_id
1 'polypeptide(L)'
;MAKIGRNEPCPCASGKKYKKCHGSIQLQERVAKAMAIAPILRARSEAREYQRVEQQGLGKPVIAAKTENGYQFVAVQNRLYYSKSWKTFHDFLGAYLIAALGPEWGNAELQKPLSKRHPILVWYHHVCEQQQRFVTPGTISSAEMTGGVAAFMYLAYDLYALDHNAELQAKLVKRLHDRGQFSGARYEVHVAAILVRAGFSIEFENEDDRNTTHCEFTATHTGTRRKFSVEVKRSGGGGIIRQLWRALKKAANHPRIVFVDLNVLEVYQEGEESSQMQHAFNRLLRYEAYDPQVSRLPSAYVVLTNIPWEHDLDRTSWKYLALGHGFKIPEFRMGYVFPSIRQAIDARQAHFEIHGLLKSIEKHSHIPSTFDGDNPDLAFTGTVPRLSIGERYLVPNIDGVEVNALLTSAIVLENEGVAACAMSSGDGQNFIVKMPLSDAEMAAWKRHPETFFGELSGHTKVESPLEFYDAMMGAYGRTPKEKLLEFMAGASDFERLARLEQPELARVYCERTTMNAMPRVAAPQKSQFLSIAQRFQRDLNHKA
;
A
#
# COMPACT_ATOMS: atom_id res chain seq x y z
N MET A 1 -10.77 -9.95 -45.82
CA MET A 1 -10.47 -8.57 -46.29
C MET A 1 -9.85 -8.65 -47.67
N ALA A 2 -10.33 -7.88 -48.65
CA ALA A 2 -9.75 -7.85 -50.00
C ALA A 2 -8.29 -7.36 -49.94
N LYS A 3 -7.38 -8.04 -50.67
CA LYS A 3 -5.97 -7.64 -50.75
C LYS A 3 -5.85 -6.34 -51.54
N ILE A 4 -5.56 -5.24 -50.85
CA ILE A 4 -5.30 -3.93 -51.47
C ILE A 4 -4.02 -4.02 -52.32
N GLY A 5 -4.10 -3.57 -53.56
CA GLY A 5 -2.98 -3.54 -54.49
C GLY A 5 -1.88 -2.57 -54.04
N ARG A 6 -0.61 -2.93 -54.19
CA ARG A 6 0.55 -2.12 -53.74
C ARG A 6 0.55 -0.68 -54.28
N ASN A 7 -0.01 -0.45 -55.47
CA ASN A 7 -0.07 0.85 -56.14
C ASN A 7 -1.43 1.56 -56.01
N GLU A 8 -2.43 0.92 -55.39
CA GLU A 8 -3.76 1.50 -55.17
C GLU A 8 -3.70 2.65 -54.15
N PRO A 9 -4.66 3.60 -54.19
CA PRO A 9 -4.79 4.62 -53.16
C PRO A 9 -4.97 4.00 -51.78
N CYS A 10 -4.30 4.56 -50.77
CA CYS A 10 -4.35 4.04 -49.42
C CYS A 10 -5.73 4.29 -48.78
N PRO A 11 -6.32 3.32 -48.05
CA PRO A 11 -7.66 3.45 -47.45
C PRO A 11 -7.81 4.57 -46.41
N CYS A 12 -6.71 5.10 -45.89
CA CYS A 12 -6.74 6.23 -44.94
C CYS A 12 -7.02 7.59 -45.59
N ALA A 13 -7.39 7.61 -46.88
CA ALA A 13 -7.67 8.82 -47.67
C ALA A 13 -6.52 9.85 -47.73
N SER A 14 -5.28 9.45 -47.42
CA SER A 14 -4.11 10.35 -47.45
C SER A 14 -3.67 10.81 -48.85
N GLY A 15 -4.34 10.36 -49.92
CA GLY A 15 -3.96 10.61 -51.31
C GLY A 15 -2.68 9.88 -51.78
N LYS A 16 -2.00 9.13 -50.90
CA LYS A 16 -0.78 8.37 -51.22
C LYS A 16 -1.11 6.95 -51.70
N LYS A 17 -0.24 6.38 -52.55
CA LYS A 17 -0.28 4.93 -52.89
C LYS A 17 -0.06 4.09 -51.62
N TYR A 18 -0.71 2.93 -51.51
CA TYR A 18 -0.61 2.04 -50.35
C TYR A 18 0.84 1.76 -49.93
N LYS A 19 1.73 1.44 -50.89
CA LYS A 19 3.17 1.22 -50.64
C LYS A 19 3.97 2.41 -50.10
N LYS A 20 3.43 3.62 -50.18
CA LYS A 20 4.04 4.85 -49.65
C LYS A 20 3.33 5.36 -48.38
N CYS A 21 2.40 4.56 -47.84
CA CYS A 21 1.63 4.83 -46.64
C CYS A 21 1.57 3.55 -45.78
N HIS A 22 0.39 2.99 -45.49
CA HIS A 22 0.23 1.80 -44.62
C HIS A 22 0.89 0.51 -45.14
N GLY A 23 1.17 0.41 -46.45
CA GLY A 23 1.93 -0.68 -47.07
C GLY A 23 3.41 -0.36 -47.28
N SER A 24 3.92 0.73 -46.71
CA SER A 24 5.35 1.05 -46.74
C SER A 24 6.13 0.05 -45.89
N ILE A 25 7.15 -0.57 -46.47
CA ILE A 25 8.02 -1.54 -45.78
C ILE A 25 8.66 -0.90 -44.55
N GLN A 26 9.18 0.32 -44.68
CA GLN A 26 9.79 1.05 -43.55
C GLN A 26 8.77 1.34 -42.44
N LEU A 27 7.52 1.66 -42.78
CA LEU A 27 6.48 1.88 -41.77
C LEU A 27 6.08 0.54 -41.11
N GLN A 28 5.93 -0.52 -41.90
CA GLN A 28 5.62 -1.86 -41.39
C GLN A 28 6.74 -2.39 -40.49
N GLU A 29 8.01 -2.17 -40.82
CA GLU A 29 9.15 -2.50 -39.97
C GLU A 29 9.14 -1.69 -38.66
N ARG A 30 8.85 -0.38 -38.72
CA ARG A 30 8.73 0.45 -37.50
C ARG A 30 7.56 0.01 -36.63
N VAL A 31 6.41 -0.30 -37.22
CA VAL A 31 5.22 -0.81 -36.51
C VAL A 31 5.51 -2.19 -35.91
N ALA A 32 6.13 -3.10 -36.65
CA ALA A 32 6.52 -4.42 -36.15
C ALA A 32 7.51 -4.32 -34.99
N LYS A 33 8.53 -3.44 -35.08
CA LYS A 33 9.44 -3.15 -33.97
C LYS A 33 8.72 -2.58 -32.75
N ALA A 34 7.82 -1.61 -32.95
CA ALA A 34 7.03 -1.03 -31.86
C ALA A 34 6.11 -2.07 -31.21
N MET A 35 5.45 -2.92 -31.99
CA MET A 35 4.59 -4.01 -31.50
C MET A 35 5.38 -5.06 -30.74
N ALA A 36 6.61 -5.38 -31.15
CA ALA A 36 7.48 -6.30 -30.44
C ALA A 36 7.96 -5.75 -29.08
N ILE A 37 8.15 -4.43 -28.96
CA ILE A 37 8.61 -3.77 -27.74
C ILE A 37 7.45 -3.42 -26.79
N ALA A 38 6.23 -3.24 -27.30
CA ALA A 38 5.07 -2.81 -26.53
C ALA A 38 4.76 -3.68 -25.29
N PRO A 39 4.83 -5.03 -25.33
CA PRO A 39 4.64 -5.86 -24.14
C PRO A 39 5.69 -5.58 -23.05
N ILE A 40 6.96 -5.40 -23.43
CA ILE A 40 8.06 -5.12 -22.50
C ILE A 40 7.86 -3.75 -21.83
N LEU A 41 7.52 -2.72 -22.61
CA LEU A 41 7.24 -1.39 -22.07
C LEU A 41 6.02 -1.39 -21.15
N ARG A 42 4.99 -2.18 -21.47
CA ARG A 42 3.81 -2.35 -20.62
C ARG A 42 4.19 -3.03 -19.30
N ALA A 43 4.90 -4.16 -19.35
CA ALA A 43 5.35 -4.88 -18.15
C ALA A 43 6.21 -3.97 -17.23
N ARG A 44 7.10 -3.17 -17.81
CA ARG A 44 7.89 -2.16 -17.07
C ARG A 44 7.04 -1.08 -16.44
N SER A 45 6.06 -0.56 -17.17
CA SER A 45 5.15 0.44 -16.64
C SER A 45 4.32 -0.13 -15.48
N GLU A 46 3.86 -1.37 -15.59
CA GLU A 46 3.10 -2.07 -14.54
C GLU A 46 3.96 -2.33 -13.29
N ALA A 47 5.21 -2.76 -13.46
CA ALA A 47 6.13 -2.96 -12.34
C ALA A 47 6.48 -1.64 -11.63
N ARG A 48 6.72 -0.55 -12.38
CA ARG A 48 6.94 0.78 -11.80
C ARG A 48 5.74 1.27 -11.00
N GLU A 49 4.54 1.12 -11.57
CA GLU A 49 3.31 1.51 -10.87
C GLU A 49 3.07 0.65 -9.63
N TYR A 50 3.32 -0.66 -9.70
CA TYR A 50 3.23 -1.54 -8.53
C TYR A 50 4.18 -1.11 -7.42
N GLN A 51 5.45 -0.86 -7.74
CA GLN A 51 6.44 -0.42 -6.76
C GLN A 51 6.08 0.96 -6.16
N ARG A 52 5.58 1.88 -6.99
CA ARG A 52 5.08 3.17 -6.53
C ARG A 52 3.90 3.01 -5.56
N VAL A 53 2.92 2.15 -5.88
CA VAL A 53 1.79 1.84 -4.99
C VAL A 53 2.27 1.21 -3.69
N GLU A 54 3.17 0.24 -3.75
CA GLU A 54 3.78 -0.40 -2.57
C GLU A 54 4.43 0.61 -1.62
N GLN A 55 5.11 1.62 -2.16
CA GLN A 55 5.80 2.63 -1.34
C GLN A 55 4.88 3.77 -0.88
N GLN A 56 4.06 4.31 -1.79
CA GLN A 56 3.33 5.58 -1.58
C GLN A 56 1.84 5.37 -1.27
N GLY A 57 1.32 4.17 -1.49
CA GLY A 57 -0.08 3.84 -1.39
C GLY A 57 -0.91 4.17 -2.64
N LEU A 58 -2.22 4.03 -2.49
CA LEU A 58 -3.24 4.15 -3.53
C LEU A 58 -3.75 5.58 -3.74
N GLY A 59 -3.27 6.54 -2.94
CA GLY A 59 -3.54 7.95 -3.17
C GLY A 59 -2.87 8.46 -4.45
N LYS A 60 -3.09 9.73 -4.76
CA LYS A 60 -2.32 10.43 -5.79
C LYS A 60 -0.82 10.29 -5.49
N PRO A 61 -0.03 9.95 -6.52
CA PRO A 61 1.39 9.72 -6.34
C PRO A 61 2.12 11.02 -6.04
N VAL A 62 3.34 10.90 -5.50
CA VAL A 62 4.24 12.04 -5.39
C VAL A 62 4.58 12.53 -6.80
N ILE A 63 4.13 13.74 -7.14
CA ILE A 63 4.42 14.37 -8.43
C ILE A 63 5.64 15.26 -8.26
N ALA A 64 6.78 14.80 -8.78
CA ALA A 64 8.05 15.48 -8.64
C ALA A 64 8.88 15.40 -9.92
N ALA A 65 9.75 16.38 -10.12
CA ALA A 65 10.67 16.40 -11.26
C ALA A 65 11.97 17.10 -10.88
N LYS A 66 13.10 16.58 -11.40
CA LYS A 66 14.41 17.19 -11.22
C LYS A 66 14.85 17.84 -12.53
N THR A 67 15.31 19.09 -12.47
CA THR A 67 15.83 19.81 -13.62
C THR A 67 17.34 19.65 -13.77
N GLU A 68 17.86 19.88 -14.97
CA GLU A 68 19.30 19.81 -15.27
C GLU A 68 20.13 20.81 -14.43
N ASN A 69 19.57 21.99 -14.11
CA ASN A 69 20.22 22.98 -13.25
C ASN A 69 20.09 22.69 -11.73
N GLY A 70 19.62 21.48 -11.38
CA GLY A 70 19.68 20.91 -10.04
C GLY A 70 18.50 21.23 -9.13
N TYR A 71 17.41 21.84 -9.62
CA TYR A 71 16.21 22.03 -8.81
C TYR A 71 15.38 20.76 -8.75
N GLN A 72 14.94 20.41 -7.54
CA GLN A 72 13.88 19.44 -7.30
C GLN A 72 12.56 20.19 -7.17
N PHE A 73 11.58 19.86 -8.01
CA PHE A 73 10.22 20.35 -7.95
C PHE A 73 9.30 19.29 -7.38
N VAL A 74 8.31 19.71 -6.58
CA VAL A 74 7.25 18.85 -6.03
C VAL A 74 5.93 19.59 -6.10
N ALA A 75 4.92 18.98 -6.70
CA ALA A 75 3.57 19.53 -6.77
C ALA A 75 2.73 19.08 -5.57
N VAL A 76 2.05 20.03 -4.93
CA VAL A 76 1.08 19.78 -3.85
C VAL A 76 -0.23 20.44 -4.25
N GLN A 77 -1.21 19.64 -4.65
CA GLN A 77 -2.48 20.16 -5.16
C GLN A 77 -2.27 21.15 -6.33
N ASN A 78 -2.55 22.43 -6.12
CA ASN A 78 -2.36 23.52 -7.08
C ASN A 78 -1.09 24.38 -6.83
N ARG A 79 -0.24 23.97 -5.87
CA ARG A 79 1.01 24.65 -5.51
C ARG A 79 2.22 23.87 -6.03
N LEU A 80 3.26 24.62 -6.39
CA LEU A 80 4.54 24.07 -6.83
C LEU A 80 5.64 24.52 -5.86
N TYR A 81 6.28 23.53 -5.23
CA TYR A 81 7.38 23.70 -4.30
C TYR A 81 8.68 23.35 -5.01
N TYR A 82 9.78 24.05 -4.71
CA TYR A 82 11.08 23.72 -5.29
C TYR A 82 12.27 24.10 -4.42
N SER A 83 13.33 23.31 -4.51
CA SER A 83 14.63 23.62 -3.90
C SER A 83 15.77 22.86 -4.60
N LYS A 84 16.99 23.39 -4.54
CA LYS A 84 18.20 22.64 -4.93
C LYS A 84 18.73 21.72 -3.82
N SER A 85 18.28 21.94 -2.58
CA SER A 85 18.76 21.20 -1.42
C SER A 85 18.04 19.88 -1.20
N TRP A 86 16.87 19.66 -1.83
CA TRP A 86 16.11 18.43 -1.64
C TRP A 86 16.71 17.30 -2.46
N LYS A 87 17.23 16.29 -1.75
CA LYS A 87 17.79 15.07 -2.34
C LYS A 87 16.89 13.87 -2.10
N THR A 88 16.16 13.91 -0.99
CA THR A 88 15.24 12.87 -0.54
C THR A 88 13.85 13.46 -0.34
N PHE A 89 12.85 12.61 -0.32
CA PHE A 89 11.49 13.03 -0.01
C PHE A 89 11.38 13.60 1.42
N HIS A 90 12.20 13.11 2.36
CA HIS A 90 12.30 13.63 3.72
C HIS A 90 12.73 15.11 3.78
N ASP A 91 13.67 15.52 2.91
CA ASP A 91 14.10 16.92 2.82
C ASP A 91 12.94 17.84 2.43
N PHE A 92 12.15 17.40 1.45
CA PHE A 92 10.95 18.10 1.03
C PHE A 92 9.89 18.12 2.13
N LEU A 93 9.62 16.98 2.79
CA LEU A 93 8.60 16.89 3.85
C LEU A 93 8.89 17.86 4.99
N GLY A 94 10.14 18.00 5.42
CA GLY A 94 10.52 18.97 6.45
C GLY A 94 10.21 20.41 6.03
N ALA A 95 10.55 20.79 4.79
CA ALA A 95 10.25 22.11 4.25
C ALA A 95 8.74 22.33 4.06
N TYR A 96 8.03 21.31 3.60
CA TYR A 96 6.58 21.34 3.41
C TYR A 96 5.85 21.56 4.73
N LEU A 97 6.23 20.86 5.81
CA LEU A 97 5.60 21.02 7.11
C LEU A 97 5.72 22.46 7.63
N ILE A 98 6.90 23.08 7.47
CA ILE A 98 7.12 24.49 7.83
C ILE A 98 6.18 25.40 7.04
N ALA A 99 6.06 25.17 5.73
CA ALA A 99 5.17 25.95 4.88
C ALA A 99 3.68 25.74 5.22
N ALA A 100 3.27 24.50 5.52
CA ALA A 100 1.88 24.13 5.82
C ALA A 100 1.40 24.71 7.17
N LEU A 101 2.27 24.78 8.17
CA LEU A 101 1.96 25.39 9.47
C LEU A 101 2.09 26.92 9.46
N GLY A 102 2.73 27.50 8.45
CA GLY A 102 2.99 28.93 8.39
C GLY A 102 4.27 29.31 9.14
N PRO A 103 5.29 29.85 8.44
CA PRO A 103 6.59 30.14 9.04
C PRO A 103 6.52 31.19 10.14
N GLU A 104 5.57 32.13 10.09
CA GLU A 104 5.39 33.16 11.11
C GLU A 104 5.03 32.55 12.48
N TRP A 105 4.14 31.55 12.50
CA TRP A 105 3.77 30.84 13.71
C TRP A 105 4.96 30.05 14.27
N GLY A 106 5.67 29.31 13.41
CA GLY A 106 6.85 28.55 13.82
C GLY A 106 7.95 29.45 14.40
N ASN A 107 8.22 30.59 13.76
CA ASN A 107 9.19 31.57 14.25
C ASN A 107 8.79 32.17 15.60
N ALA A 108 7.50 32.45 15.82
CA ALA A 108 7.00 32.92 17.11
C ALA A 108 7.14 31.85 18.22
N GLU A 109 6.92 30.57 17.90
CA GLU A 109 7.18 29.46 18.83
C GLU A 109 8.67 29.32 19.15
N LEU A 110 9.57 29.48 18.17
CA LEU A 110 11.02 29.37 18.37
C LEU A 110 11.59 30.42 19.34
N GLN A 111 10.95 31.58 19.49
CA GLN A 111 11.33 32.59 20.50
C GLN A 111 11.04 32.16 21.93
N LYS A 112 10.22 31.12 22.14
CA LYS A 112 9.90 30.61 23.48
C LYS A 112 11.01 29.66 23.97
N PRO A 113 11.25 29.57 25.29
CA PRO A 113 12.07 28.50 25.87
C PRO A 113 11.56 27.12 25.45
N LEU A 114 12.46 26.15 25.23
CA LEU A 114 12.11 24.81 24.72
C LEU A 114 10.94 24.16 25.48
N SER A 115 10.94 24.22 26.82
CA SER A 115 9.86 23.68 27.67
C SER A 115 8.50 24.35 27.48
N LYS A 116 8.46 25.55 26.88
CA LYS A 116 7.25 26.32 26.58
C LYS A 116 6.87 26.31 25.10
N ARG A 117 7.65 25.66 24.22
CA ARG A 117 7.35 25.53 22.79
C ARG A 117 6.26 24.52 22.51
N HIS A 118 5.46 24.77 21.48
CA HIS A 118 4.51 23.78 20.96
C HIS A 118 5.21 22.43 20.69
N PRO A 119 4.55 21.27 20.93
CA PRO A 119 5.16 19.95 20.73
C PRO A 119 5.85 19.76 19.38
N ILE A 120 5.25 20.26 18.28
CA ILE A 120 5.86 20.23 16.94
C ILE A 120 7.27 20.87 16.93
N LEU A 121 7.46 21.98 17.63
CA LEU A 121 8.75 22.68 17.68
C LEU A 121 9.72 22.05 18.68
N VAL A 122 9.23 21.25 19.63
CA VAL A 122 10.08 20.34 20.42
C VAL A 122 10.59 19.22 19.51
N TRP A 123 9.73 18.61 18.70
CA TRP A 123 10.15 17.58 17.73
C TRP A 123 11.13 18.13 16.69
N TYR A 124 10.89 19.35 16.19
CA TYR A 124 11.81 20.04 15.30
C TYR A 124 13.20 20.23 15.94
N HIS A 125 13.27 20.50 17.24
CA HIS A 125 14.54 20.58 17.95
C HIS A 125 15.30 19.25 17.90
N HIS A 126 14.64 18.11 18.14
CA HIS A 126 15.25 16.78 18.01
C HIS A 126 15.71 16.49 16.57
N VAL A 127 14.97 16.95 15.55
CA VAL A 127 15.40 16.86 14.14
C VAL A 127 16.72 17.62 13.95
N CYS A 128 16.82 18.86 14.46
CA CYS A 128 18.05 19.64 14.36
C CYS A 128 19.23 18.97 15.07
N GLU A 129 19.03 18.45 16.29
CA GLU A 129 20.08 17.73 17.03
C GLU A 129 20.55 16.48 16.28
N GLN A 130 19.62 15.71 15.71
CA GLN A 130 19.96 14.52 14.94
C GLN A 130 20.71 14.88 13.65
N GLN A 131 20.26 15.92 12.94
CA GLN A 131 20.96 16.41 11.75
C GLN A 131 22.39 16.85 12.06
N GLN A 132 22.62 17.55 13.18
CA GLN A 132 23.98 17.95 13.60
C GLN A 132 24.88 16.76 13.91
N ARG A 133 24.34 15.64 14.39
CA ARG A 133 25.11 14.45 14.75
C ARG A 133 25.46 13.56 13.55
N PHE A 134 24.54 13.40 12.60
CA PHE A 134 24.64 12.36 11.58
C PHE A 134 24.68 12.86 10.13
N VAL A 135 24.21 14.08 9.86
CA VAL A 135 24.09 14.58 8.48
C VAL A 135 25.35 15.33 8.08
N THR A 136 25.97 14.88 7.01
CA THR A 136 27.03 15.66 6.34
C THR A 136 26.38 16.56 5.28
N PRO A 137 26.56 17.89 5.36
CA PRO A 137 25.94 18.81 4.40
C PRO A 137 26.27 18.45 2.96
N GLY A 138 25.24 18.37 2.11
CA GLY A 138 25.42 18.09 0.70
C GLY A 138 25.71 16.63 0.36
N THR A 139 25.56 15.68 1.29
CA THR A 139 25.51 14.24 0.99
C THR A 139 24.19 13.64 1.49
N ILE A 140 23.88 12.41 1.06
CA ILE A 140 22.75 11.65 1.60
C ILE A 140 23.29 10.87 2.80
N SER A 141 22.62 11.00 3.95
CA SER A 141 22.95 10.32 5.19
C SER A 141 21.76 9.47 5.63
N SER A 142 22.03 8.36 6.31
CA SER A 142 21.02 7.50 6.93
C SER A 142 21.23 7.44 8.43
N ALA A 143 20.14 7.47 9.19
CA ALA A 143 20.13 7.32 10.64
C ALA A 143 18.80 6.70 11.08
N GLU A 144 18.80 5.94 12.18
CA GLU A 144 17.55 5.50 12.81
C GLU A 144 16.77 6.72 13.29
N MET A 145 15.49 6.82 12.96
CA MET A 145 14.67 7.91 13.51
C MET A 145 14.61 7.76 15.04
N THR A 146 14.67 8.87 15.77
CA THR A 146 14.20 8.90 17.17
C THR A 146 12.70 9.17 17.20
N GLY A 147 12.03 8.97 18.34
CA GLY A 147 10.60 9.26 18.48
C GLY A 147 10.25 10.71 18.10
N GLY A 148 11.10 11.68 18.46
CA GLY A 148 10.95 13.09 18.09
C GLY A 148 11.03 13.31 16.58
N VAL A 149 12.01 12.69 15.91
CA VAL A 149 12.14 12.79 14.45
C VAL A 149 10.99 12.08 13.74
N ALA A 150 10.57 10.91 14.22
CA ALA A 150 9.41 10.20 13.69
C ALA A 150 8.13 11.04 13.86
N ALA A 151 7.88 11.62 15.03
CA ALA A 151 6.70 12.45 15.28
C ALA A 151 6.62 13.65 14.31
N PHE A 152 7.77 14.29 14.03
CA PHE A 152 7.86 15.38 13.07
C PHE A 152 7.63 14.91 11.62
N MET A 153 8.35 13.88 11.19
CA MET A 153 8.31 13.41 9.79
C MET A 153 6.97 12.76 9.44
N TYR A 154 6.36 12.00 10.35
CA TYR A 154 5.03 11.44 10.11
C TYR A 154 3.93 12.51 10.07
N LEU A 155 4.03 13.55 10.90
CA LEU A 155 3.11 14.69 10.78
C LEU A 155 3.27 15.39 9.44
N ALA A 156 4.51 15.61 8.99
CA ALA A 156 4.80 16.18 7.68
C ALA A 156 4.20 15.34 6.55
N TYR A 157 4.40 14.02 6.61
CA TYR A 157 3.89 13.11 5.58
C TYR A 157 2.37 13.01 5.58
N ASP A 158 1.74 12.93 6.75
CA ASP A 158 0.28 12.86 6.84
C ASP A 158 -0.38 14.16 6.35
N LEU A 159 0.18 15.33 6.69
CA LEU A 159 -0.29 16.60 6.13
C LEU A 159 -0.10 16.67 4.62
N TYR A 160 1.06 16.26 4.11
CA TYR A 160 1.32 16.23 2.67
C TYR A 160 0.34 15.31 1.95
N ALA A 161 0.17 14.08 2.45
CA ALA A 161 -0.72 13.10 1.86
C ALA A 161 -2.15 13.62 1.83
N LEU A 162 -2.63 14.21 2.93
CA LEU A 162 -3.95 14.83 3.00
C LEU A 162 -4.10 15.98 2.01
N ASP A 163 -3.20 16.96 2.03
CA ASP A 163 -3.26 18.19 1.22
C ASP A 163 -3.09 17.93 -0.28
N HIS A 164 -2.27 16.95 -0.65
CA HIS A 164 -2.10 16.57 -2.06
C HIS A 164 -3.36 15.88 -2.61
N ASN A 165 -4.11 15.17 -1.76
CA ASN A 165 -5.25 14.33 -2.17
C ASN A 165 -6.62 14.96 -1.94
N ALA A 166 -6.74 15.80 -0.92
CA ALA A 166 -7.94 16.46 -0.43
C ALA A 166 -7.60 17.92 -0.05
N GLU A 167 -8.61 18.70 0.33
CA GLU A 167 -8.38 20.07 0.79
C GLU A 167 -7.89 20.09 2.23
N LEU A 168 -6.68 20.64 2.47
CA LEU A 168 -6.22 20.93 3.83
C LEU A 168 -6.96 22.15 4.38
N GLN A 169 -7.89 21.91 5.30
CA GLN A 169 -8.72 22.97 5.86
C GLN A 169 -7.92 23.88 6.80
N ALA A 170 -8.06 25.20 6.61
CA ALA A 170 -7.42 26.20 7.48
C ALA A 170 -7.81 26.05 8.96
N LYS A 171 -9.04 25.58 9.25
CA LYS A 171 -9.49 25.28 10.61
C LYS A 171 -8.66 24.15 11.24
N LEU A 172 -8.36 23.10 10.49
CA LEU A 172 -7.55 21.97 10.99
C LEU A 172 -6.13 22.42 11.33
N VAL A 173 -5.51 23.24 10.48
CA VAL A 173 -4.19 23.84 10.76
C VAL A 173 -4.24 24.72 12.01
N LYS A 174 -5.27 25.55 12.17
CA LYS A 174 -5.46 26.37 13.39
C LYS A 174 -5.57 25.49 14.66
N ARG A 175 -6.23 24.34 14.58
CA ARG A 175 -6.34 23.38 15.69
C ARG A 175 -5.00 22.68 15.97
N LEU A 176 -4.15 22.49 14.96
CA LEU A 176 -2.79 22.00 15.15
C LEU A 176 -1.88 23.02 15.87
N HIS A 177 -2.14 24.32 15.76
CA HIS A 177 -1.42 25.36 16.51
C HIS A 177 -1.85 25.46 17.98
N ASP A 178 -3.10 25.08 18.27
CA ASP A 178 -3.66 25.15 19.61
C ASP A 178 -3.24 23.93 20.45
N ARG A 179 -2.45 24.17 21.50
CA ARG A 179 -1.95 23.10 22.38
C ARG A 179 -3.05 22.23 23.00
N GLY A 180 -4.23 22.79 23.28
CA GLY A 180 -5.34 22.07 23.89
C GLY A 180 -6.09 21.17 22.91
N GLN A 181 -6.06 21.50 21.62
CA GLN A 181 -6.73 20.76 20.55
C GLN A 181 -5.78 19.90 19.70
N PHE A 182 -4.48 20.17 19.79
CA PHE A 182 -3.42 19.58 18.97
C PHE A 182 -3.50 18.05 18.90
N SER A 183 -3.63 17.39 20.05
CA SER A 183 -3.59 15.92 20.11
C SER A 183 -4.75 15.25 19.35
N GLY A 184 -5.93 15.86 19.38
CA GLY A 184 -7.10 15.41 18.61
C GLY A 184 -6.93 15.71 17.11
N ALA A 185 -6.62 16.96 16.77
CA ALA A 185 -6.42 17.40 15.38
C ALA A 185 -5.31 16.61 14.67
N ARG A 186 -4.21 16.31 15.36
CA ARG A 186 -3.13 15.46 14.84
C ARG A 186 -3.62 14.06 14.50
N TYR A 187 -4.46 13.46 15.35
CA TYR A 187 -4.97 12.12 15.09
C TYR A 187 -6.00 12.11 13.95
N GLU A 188 -6.80 13.16 13.82
CA GLU A 188 -7.69 13.35 12.66
C GLU A 188 -6.91 13.43 11.34
N VAL A 189 -5.83 14.24 11.29
CA VAL A 189 -4.92 14.31 10.14
C VAL A 189 -4.35 12.93 9.82
N HIS A 190 -3.88 12.20 10.84
CA HIS A 190 -3.30 10.87 10.68
C HIS A 190 -4.31 9.87 10.07
N VAL A 191 -5.53 9.82 10.60
CA VAL A 191 -6.57 8.91 10.09
C VAL A 191 -6.99 9.28 8.66
N ALA A 192 -7.15 10.58 8.36
CA ALA A 192 -7.47 11.03 7.02
C ALA A 192 -6.37 10.65 6.02
N ALA A 193 -5.09 10.81 6.39
CA ALA A 193 -3.96 10.43 5.56
C ALA A 193 -3.87 8.90 5.35
N ILE A 194 -4.15 8.09 6.38
CA ILE A 194 -4.25 6.62 6.25
C ILE A 194 -5.30 6.24 5.21
N LEU A 195 -6.49 6.84 5.27
CA LEU A 195 -7.57 6.53 4.34
C LEU A 195 -7.22 6.96 2.91
N VAL A 196 -6.57 8.10 2.74
CA VAL A 196 -6.03 8.53 1.44
C VAL A 196 -5.04 7.49 0.89
N ARG A 197 -4.05 7.06 1.69
CA ARG A 197 -3.09 6.02 1.26
C ARG A 197 -3.76 4.67 0.98
N ALA A 198 -4.92 4.42 1.59
CA ALA A 198 -5.77 3.25 1.34
C ALA A 198 -6.72 3.39 0.13
N GLY A 199 -6.64 4.49 -0.63
CA GLY A 199 -7.43 4.69 -1.84
C GLY A 199 -8.84 5.23 -1.59
N PHE A 200 -9.04 5.98 -0.50
CA PHE A 200 -10.27 6.72 -0.23
C PHE A 200 -10.10 8.20 -0.57
N SER A 201 -11.14 8.82 -1.12
CA SER A 201 -11.28 10.28 -1.12
C SER A 201 -12.00 10.74 0.15
N ILE A 202 -11.61 11.89 0.68
CA ILE A 202 -12.13 12.43 1.95
C ILE A 202 -12.93 13.71 1.70
N GLU A 203 -14.12 13.76 2.28
CA GLU A 203 -15.00 14.94 2.34
C GLU A 203 -15.20 15.27 3.82
N PHE A 204 -14.66 16.39 4.30
CA PHE A 204 -14.84 16.83 5.68
C PHE A 204 -16.28 17.30 5.92
N GLU A 205 -16.84 16.92 7.07
CA GLU A 205 -18.18 17.40 7.45
C GLU A 205 -18.13 18.87 7.86
N ASN A 206 -19.28 19.56 7.76
CA ASN A 206 -19.35 20.98 8.10
C ASN A 206 -19.35 21.20 9.62
N GLU A 207 -18.18 21.49 10.18
CA GLU A 207 -18.01 21.79 11.62
C GLU A 207 -18.82 23.00 12.12
N ASP A 208 -19.35 23.87 11.24
CA ASP A 208 -20.16 25.03 11.65
C ASP A 208 -21.63 24.67 11.91
N ASP A 209 -22.09 23.49 11.48
CA ASP A 209 -23.46 23.03 11.78
C ASP A 209 -23.53 22.51 13.23
N ARG A 210 -24.21 23.28 14.08
CA ARG A 210 -24.46 22.92 15.48
C ARG A 210 -25.82 22.25 15.71
N ASN A 211 -26.63 22.11 14.66
CA ASN A 211 -27.98 21.57 14.79
C ASN A 211 -27.98 20.04 14.90
N THR A 212 -26.92 19.38 14.43
CA THR A 212 -26.79 17.94 14.55
C THR A 212 -25.37 17.52 14.94
N THR A 213 -25.21 16.27 15.39
CA THR A 213 -23.88 15.73 15.69
C THR A 213 -23.35 14.99 14.48
N HIS A 214 -22.21 15.42 13.94
CA HIS A 214 -21.62 14.80 12.76
C HIS A 214 -20.41 13.93 13.13
N CYS A 215 -20.10 12.98 12.25
CA CYS A 215 -18.79 12.35 12.19
C CYS A 215 -17.72 13.34 11.69
N GLU A 216 -16.43 13.02 11.85
CA GLU A 216 -15.36 13.94 11.46
C GLU A 216 -15.28 14.14 9.93
N PHE A 217 -15.44 13.07 9.15
CA PHE A 217 -15.47 13.14 7.69
C PHE A 217 -16.15 11.92 7.05
N THR A 218 -16.56 12.09 5.79
CA THR A 218 -17.04 11.02 4.92
C THR A 218 -15.90 10.53 4.02
N ALA A 219 -15.61 9.23 4.06
CA ALA A 219 -14.61 8.58 3.23
C ALA A 219 -15.28 7.77 2.11
N THR A 220 -14.87 7.99 0.86
CA THR A 220 -15.39 7.27 -0.31
C THR A 220 -14.30 6.43 -0.93
N HIS A 221 -14.46 5.10 -0.96
CA HIS A 221 -13.49 4.23 -1.61
C HIS A 221 -13.50 4.47 -3.13
N THR A 222 -12.34 4.78 -3.72
CA THR A 222 -12.26 5.26 -5.10
C THR A 222 -12.69 4.21 -6.13
N GLY A 223 -12.35 2.93 -5.90
CA GLY A 223 -12.67 1.84 -6.81
C GLY A 223 -14.13 1.38 -6.78
N THR A 224 -14.71 1.24 -5.58
CA THR A 224 -16.08 0.70 -5.40
C THR A 224 -17.14 1.78 -5.20
N ARG A 225 -16.72 3.03 -4.96
CA ARG A 225 -17.57 4.20 -4.68
C ARG A 225 -18.41 4.08 -3.41
N ARG A 226 -18.19 3.05 -2.59
CA ARG A 226 -18.85 2.90 -1.29
C ARG A 226 -18.38 4.00 -0.34
N LYS A 227 -19.34 4.61 0.35
CA LYS A 227 -19.12 5.69 1.32
C LYS A 227 -19.18 5.17 2.76
N PHE A 228 -18.39 5.79 3.63
CA PHE A 228 -18.31 5.48 5.05
C PHE A 228 -18.26 6.77 5.86
N SER A 229 -18.98 6.82 6.98
CA SER A 229 -18.87 7.92 7.94
C SER A 229 -17.76 7.56 8.93
N VAL A 230 -16.75 8.42 9.04
CA VAL A 230 -15.55 8.14 9.83
C VAL A 230 -15.55 8.99 11.09
N GLU A 231 -15.44 8.33 12.23
CA GLU A 231 -15.32 8.98 13.53
C GLU A 231 -13.94 8.71 14.12
N VAL A 232 -13.28 9.75 14.60
CA VAL A 232 -11.92 9.68 15.14
C VAL A 232 -11.94 10.01 16.63
N LYS A 233 -11.33 9.16 17.46
CA LYS A 233 -11.25 9.35 18.91
C LYS A 233 -9.87 9.00 19.45
N ARG A 234 -9.37 9.82 20.36
CA ARG A 234 -8.14 9.55 21.11
C ARG A 234 -8.45 9.29 22.57
N SER A 235 -7.90 8.22 23.15
CA SER A 235 -8.14 7.81 24.53
C SER A 235 -7.13 8.47 25.48
N GLY A 236 -7.56 9.44 26.29
CA GLY A 236 -6.74 10.00 27.38
C GLY A 236 -6.91 9.22 28.69
N GLY A 237 -6.65 7.91 28.70
CA GLY A 237 -6.86 7.05 29.88
C GLY A 237 -8.33 6.77 30.26
N GLY A 238 -9.30 7.35 29.55
CA GLY A 238 -10.76 7.23 29.82
C GLY A 238 -11.43 5.91 29.37
N GLY A 239 -10.65 4.92 28.93
CA GLY A 239 -11.13 3.61 28.47
C GLY A 239 -11.77 3.64 27.09
N ILE A 240 -11.21 2.84 26.17
CA ILE A 240 -11.70 2.54 24.81
C ILE A 240 -13.24 2.52 24.67
N ILE A 241 -13.95 1.89 25.61
CA ILE A 241 -15.41 1.74 25.60
C ILE A 241 -16.14 3.09 25.64
N ARG A 242 -15.66 4.03 26.44
CA ARG A 242 -16.27 5.37 26.53
C ARG A 242 -16.14 6.11 25.20
N GLN A 243 -14.99 6.00 24.54
CA GLN A 243 -14.77 6.65 23.26
C GLN A 243 -15.58 5.99 22.14
N LEU A 244 -15.63 4.66 22.11
CA LEU A 244 -16.49 3.94 21.18
C LEU A 244 -17.96 4.31 21.37
N TRP A 245 -18.46 4.35 22.60
CA TRP A 245 -19.85 4.73 22.88
C TRP A 245 -20.15 6.16 22.40
N ARG A 246 -19.25 7.12 22.65
CA ARG A 246 -19.38 8.50 22.16
C ARG A 246 -19.40 8.57 20.63
N ALA A 247 -18.54 7.80 19.98
CA ALA A 247 -18.46 7.71 18.54
C ALA A 247 -19.74 7.15 17.92
N LEU A 248 -20.27 6.06 18.47
CA LEU A 248 -21.47 5.39 17.97
C LEU A 248 -22.75 6.21 18.15
N LYS A 249 -22.75 7.22 19.04
CA LYS A 249 -23.87 8.15 19.22
C LYS A 249 -23.91 9.30 18.21
N LYS A 250 -22.85 9.50 17.42
CA LYS A 250 -22.84 10.49 16.35
C LYS A 250 -23.81 10.09 15.24
N ALA A 251 -24.46 11.09 14.64
CA ALA A 251 -25.23 10.85 13.43
C ALA A 251 -24.26 10.49 12.31
N ALA A 252 -24.62 9.46 11.55
CA ALA A 252 -23.83 8.98 10.43
C ALA A 252 -24.78 8.68 9.28
N ASN A 253 -24.44 9.19 8.11
CA ASN A 253 -25.22 9.01 6.88
C ASN A 253 -24.86 7.69 6.16
N HIS A 254 -23.75 7.07 6.56
CA HIS A 254 -23.17 5.89 5.93
C HIS A 254 -22.72 4.86 6.97
N PRO A 255 -22.37 3.62 6.57
CA PRO A 255 -21.72 2.65 7.45
C PRO A 255 -20.51 3.27 8.16
N ARG A 256 -20.34 2.97 9.45
CA ARG A 256 -19.36 3.65 10.31
C ARG A 256 -18.00 2.97 10.28
N ILE A 257 -16.95 3.78 10.21
CA ILE A 257 -15.60 3.40 10.61
C ILE A 257 -15.24 4.24 11.83
N VAL A 258 -14.87 3.60 12.94
CA VAL A 258 -14.51 4.27 14.19
C VAL A 258 -13.06 3.99 14.49
N PHE A 259 -12.23 5.03 14.43
CA PHE A 259 -10.83 4.98 14.84
C PHE A 259 -10.70 5.35 16.31
N VAL A 260 -10.04 4.51 17.10
CA VAL A 260 -9.74 4.79 18.52
C VAL A 260 -8.25 4.60 18.79
N ASP A 261 -7.53 5.70 18.96
CA ASP A 261 -6.15 5.67 19.43
C ASP A 261 -6.10 5.41 20.94
N LEU A 262 -5.34 4.40 21.33
CA LEU A 262 -5.13 4.06 22.74
C LEU A 262 -4.32 5.15 23.45
N ASN A 263 -3.40 5.78 22.71
CA ASN A 263 -2.52 6.84 23.20
C ASN A 263 -1.78 6.45 24.49
N VAL A 264 -1.17 5.27 24.50
CA VAL A 264 -0.43 4.74 25.65
C VAL A 264 1.03 4.53 25.30
N LEU A 265 1.92 4.93 26.21
CA LEU A 265 3.30 4.52 26.18
C LEU A 265 3.36 3.01 26.45
N GLU A 266 3.95 2.27 25.52
CA GLU A 266 4.21 0.85 25.70
C GLU A 266 5.68 0.57 25.42
N VAL A 267 6.34 -0.04 26.41
CA VAL A 267 7.73 -0.48 26.29
C VAL A 267 7.70 -1.89 25.74
N TYR A 268 8.26 -2.08 24.55
CA TYR A 268 8.35 -3.38 23.90
C TYR A 268 9.72 -4.01 24.13
N GLN A 269 9.74 -5.32 24.41
CA GLN A 269 10.88 -6.16 24.06
C GLN A 269 10.65 -6.81 22.69
N GLU A 270 11.74 -7.13 22.00
CA GLU A 270 11.67 -7.77 20.69
C GLU A 270 10.99 -9.15 20.81
N GLY A 271 10.02 -9.43 19.93
CA GLY A 271 9.21 -10.65 19.99
C GLY A 271 8.00 -10.63 20.95
N GLU A 272 7.86 -9.63 21.82
CA GLU A 272 6.72 -9.56 22.76
C GLU A 272 5.47 -8.87 22.18
N GLU A 273 4.32 -9.36 22.63
CA GLU A 273 2.98 -8.88 22.32
C GLU A 273 2.63 -7.59 23.09
N SER A 274 1.76 -6.77 22.50
CA SER A 274 1.24 -5.59 23.20
C SER A 274 0.19 -5.99 24.24
N SER A 275 0.58 -5.92 25.52
CA SER A 275 -0.31 -6.12 26.66
C SER A 275 -1.45 -5.10 26.68
N GLN A 276 -1.18 -3.84 26.29
CA GLN A 276 -2.18 -2.78 26.32
C GLN A 276 -3.19 -2.91 25.19
N MET A 277 -2.72 -3.22 23.97
CA MET A 277 -3.60 -3.46 22.83
C MET A 277 -4.49 -4.68 23.09
N GLN A 278 -3.92 -5.77 23.59
CA GLN A 278 -4.65 -6.96 23.96
C GLN A 278 -5.69 -6.67 25.05
N HIS A 279 -5.33 -5.90 26.09
CA HIS A 279 -6.25 -5.52 27.14
C HIS A 279 -7.42 -4.68 26.61
N ALA A 280 -7.14 -3.68 25.77
CA ALA A 280 -8.16 -2.84 25.15
C ALA A 280 -9.10 -3.67 24.26
N PHE A 281 -8.55 -4.58 23.47
CA PHE A 281 -9.33 -5.47 22.60
C PHE A 281 -10.23 -6.43 23.42
N ASN A 282 -9.69 -7.05 24.46
CA ASN A 282 -10.48 -7.91 25.35
C ASN A 282 -11.63 -7.15 26.04
N ARG A 283 -11.42 -5.88 26.40
CA ARG A 283 -12.49 -5.02 26.91
C ARG A 283 -13.56 -4.76 25.87
N LEU A 284 -13.18 -4.50 24.62
CA LEU A 284 -14.11 -4.33 23.51
C LEU A 284 -14.98 -5.58 23.31
N LEU A 285 -14.37 -6.77 23.28
CA LEU A 285 -15.09 -8.04 23.15
C LEU A 285 -16.09 -8.26 24.31
N ARG A 286 -15.66 -8.03 25.56
CA ARG A 286 -16.54 -8.16 26.73
C ARG A 286 -17.68 -7.17 26.69
N TYR A 287 -17.41 -5.92 26.31
CA TYR A 287 -18.43 -4.90 26.18
C TYR A 287 -19.49 -5.33 25.16
N GLU A 288 -19.08 -5.70 23.94
CA GLU A 288 -19.99 -6.15 22.90
C GLU A 288 -20.82 -7.38 23.28
N ALA A 289 -20.23 -8.33 24.01
CA ALA A 289 -20.89 -9.58 24.38
C ALA A 289 -21.86 -9.45 25.56
N TYR A 290 -21.57 -8.60 26.55
CA TYR A 290 -22.25 -8.64 27.84
C TYR A 290 -22.96 -7.35 28.24
N ASP A 291 -22.65 -6.20 27.62
CA ASP A 291 -23.28 -4.94 28.01
C ASP A 291 -24.69 -4.81 27.39
N PRO A 292 -25.76 -4.68 28.20
CA PRO A 292 -27.13 -4.59 27.70
C PRO A 292 -27.37 -3.41 26.74
N GLN A 293 -26.58 -2.33 26.86
CA GLN A 293 -26.73 -1.13 26.03
C GLN A 293 -26.31 -1.37 24.57
N VAL A 294 -25.48 -2.37 24.30
CA VAL A 294 -24.97 -2.71 22.95
C VAL A 294 -26.10 -3.01 21.96
N SER A 295 -27.21 -3.58 22.46
CA SER A 295 -28.40 -3.85 21.65
C SER A 295 -28.91 -2.59 20.93
N ARG A 296 -28.81 -1.41 21.56
CA ARG A 296 -29.26 -0.11 21.06
C ARG A 296 -28.23 0.65 20.23
N LEU A 297 -26.99 0.17 20.16
CA LEU A 297 -25.91 0.82 19.41
C LEU A 297 -25.86 0.33 17.96
N PRO A 298 -25.47 1.18 16.98
CA PRO A 298 -25.29 0.76 15.60
C PRO A 298 -24.07 -0.15 15.43
N SER A 299 -24.01 -0.86 14.30
CA SER A 299 -22.80 -1.58 13.88
C SER A 299 -21.73 -0.61 13.38
N ALA A 300 -20.46 -1.02 13.49
CA ALA A 300 -19.32 -0.25 13.01
C ALA A 300 -18.10 -1.15 12.78
N TYR A 301 -17.25 -0.76 11.83
CA TYR A 301 -15.87 -1.22 11.78
C TYR A 301 -15.06 -0.39 12.80
N VAL A 302 -14.47 -1.05 13.78
CA VAL A 302 -13.66 -0.39 14.82
C VAL A 302 -12.20 -0.66 14.52
N VAL A 303 -11.41 0.40 14.34
CA VAL A 303 -9.97 0.32 14.16
C VAL A 303 -9.30 0.92 15.39
N LEU A 304 -8.63 0.06 16.16
CA LEU A 304 -7.84 0.50 17.31
C LEU A 304 -6.42 0.76 16.85
N THR A 305 -5.84 1.88 17.26
CA THR A 305 -4.44 2.20 16.96
C THR A 305 -3.67 2.52 18.23
N ASN A 306 -2.34 2.41 18.18
CA ASN A 306 -1.49 3.04 19.19
C ASN A 306 -0.29 3.70 18.49
N ILE A 307 -0.22 5.03 18.57
CA ILE A 307 0.84 5.84 17.93
C ILE A 307 1.90 6.21 18.98
N PRO A 308 3.10 5.62 18.94
CA PRO A 308 4.05 5.71 20.05
C PRO A 308 4.91 7.00 20.04
N TRP A 309 5.04 7.67 18.88
CA TRP A 309 6.11 8.65 18.63
C TRP A 309 6.13 9.86 19.57
N GLU A 310 5.02 10.21 20.21
CA GLU A 310 4.92 11.39 21.08
C GLU A 310 5.28 11.14 22.55
N HIS A 311 5.45 9.88 22.96
CA HIS A 311 5.63 9.53 24.38
C HIS A 311 7.09 9.35 24.81
N ASP A 312 7.98 8.98 23.88
CA ASP A 312 9.41 8.78 24.14
C ASP A 312 10.21 9.31 22.94
N LEU A 313 10.71 10.55 23.05
CA LEU A 313 11.27 11.29 21.91
C LEU A 313 12.69 10.85 21.53
N ASP A 314 13.41 10.18 22.43
CA ASP A 314 14.81 9.79 22.21
C ASP A 314 14.97 8.32 21.82
N ARG A 315 13.96 7.49 22.08
CA ARG A 315 13.93 6.07 21.69
C ARG A 315 13.96 5.93 20.17
N THR A 316 14.69 4.93 19.66
CA THR A 316 14.80 4.61 18.22
C THR A 316 13.99 3.38 17.80
N SER A 317 13.43 2.64 18.76
CA SER A 317 12.63 1.44 18.52
C SER A 317 11.19 1.63 18.99
N TRP A 318 10.23 1.41 18.08
CA TRP A 318 8.81 1.50 18.40
C TRP A 318 7.98 0.59 17.51
N LYS A 319 6.75 0.32 17.94
CA LYS A 319 5.76 -0.39 17.12
C LYS A 319 4.53 0.49 16.95
N TYR A 320 4.23 0.83 15.70
CA TYR A 320 2.90 1.31 15.35
C TYR A 320 1.96 0.11 15.31
N LEU A 321 0.89 0.15 16.10
CA LEU A 321 -0.08 -0.92 16.16
C LEU A 321 -1.40 -0.45 15.56
N ALA A 322 -2.02 -1.30 14.77
CA ALA A 322 -3.41 -1.18 14.38
C ALA A 322 -4.12 -2.54 14.54
N LEU A 323 -5.40 -2.52 14.89
CA LEU A 323 -6.25 -3.71 14.99
C LEU A 323 -7.67 -3.38 14.52
N GLY A 324 -8.17 -4.10 13.52
CA GLY A 324 -9.56 -4.01 13.04
C GLY A 324 -10.50 -5.00 13.74
N HIS A 325 -11.73 -4.57 14.02
CA HIS A 325 -12.78 -5.39 14.62
C HIS A 325 -14.18 -5.03 14.12
N GLY A 326 -15.01 -6.02 13.83
CA GLY A 326 -16.41 -5.84 13.45
C GLY A 326 -17.34 -5.73 14.67
N PHE A 327 -17.65 -4.52 15.12
CA PHE A 327 -18.64 -4.32 16.17
C PHE A 327 -20.05 -4.50 15.62
N LYS A 328 -20.73 -5.56 16.04
CA LYS A 328 -22.00 -6.09 15.52
C LYS A 328 -21.93 -6.45 14.03
N ILE A 329 -20.76 -6.89 13.56
CA ILE A 329 -20.52 -7.43 12.21
C ILE A 329 -19.82 -8.78 12.36
N PRO A 330 -20.58 -9.88 12.62
CA PRO A 330 -20.03 -11.19 12.98
C PRO A 330 -18.95 -11.69 12.02
N GLU A 331 -19.19 -11.59 10.72
CA GLU A 331 -18.31 -12.03 9.64
C GLU A 331 -17.01 -11.21 9.51
N PHE A 332 -16.93 -10.06 10.18
CA PHE A 332 -15.72 -9.23 10.30
C PHE A 332 -15.10 -9.28 11.72
N ARG A 333 -15.60 -10.16 12.61
CA ARG A 333 -15.01 -10.34 13.94
C ARG A 333 -13.74 -11.17 13.87
N MET A 334 -12.74 -10.78 14.67
CA MET A 334 -11.52 -11.56 14.82
C MET A 334 -11.85 -12.96 15.36
N GLY A 335 -11.34 -14.00 14.69
CA GLY A 335 -11.55 -15.40 15.09
C GLY A 335 -12.89 -16.02 14.63
N TYR A 336 -13.69 -15.32 13.82
CA TYR A 336 -14.90 -15.90 13.23
C TYR A 336 -14.57 -17.14 12.38
N VAL A 337 -15.39 -18.19 12.52
CA VAL A 337 -15.22 -19.46 11.80
C VAL A 337 -16.26 -19.56 10.71
N PHE A 338 -15.81 -19.55 9.46
CA PHE A 338 -16.69 -19.70 8.31
C PHE A 338 -17.04 -21.18 8.08
N PRO A 339 -18.34 -21.50 7.88
CA PRO A 339 -18.75 -22.87 7.58
C PRO A 339 -18.20 -23.42 6.25
N SER A 340 -17.88 -22.55 5.28
CA SER A 340 -17.34 -22.91 3.97
C SER A 340 -16.38 -21.86 3.41
N ILE A 341 -15.52 -22.25 2.47
CA ILE A 341 -14.66 -21.31 1.74
C ILE A 341 -15.48 -20.31 0.92
N ARG A 342 -16.62 -20.73 0.36
CA ARG A 342 -17.57 -19.84 -0.32
C ARG A 342 -18.00 -18.68 0.55
N GLN A 343 -18.45 -18.95 1.77
CA GLN A 343 -18.86 -17.89 2.71
C GLN A 343 -17.69 -17.00 3.15
N ALA A 344 -16.49 -17.55 3.28
CA ALA A 344 -15.29 -16.75 3.54
C ALA A 344 -14.97 -15.80 2.36
N ILE A 345 -15.08 -16.28 1.12
CA ILE A 345 -14.91 -15.46 -0.10
C ILE A 345 -15.95 -14.35 -0.16
N ASP A 346 -17.23 -14.69 0.03
CA ASP A 346 -18.33 -13.74 -0.03
C ASP A 346 -18.21 -12.66 1.07
N ALA A 347 -17.81 -13.05 2.29
CA ALA A 347 -17.54 -12.09 3.36
C ALA A 347 -16.34 -11.17 3.03
N ARG A 348 -15.23 -11.74 2.54
CA ARG A 348 -14.07 -10.94 2.12
C ARG A 348 -14.45 -9.92 1.03
N GLN A 349 -15.32 -10.30 0.10
CA GLN A 349 -15.85 -9.40 -0.94
C GLN A 349 -16.78 -8.33 -0.35
N ALA A 350 -17.68 -8.68 0.58
CA ALA A 350 -18.60 -7.76 1.22
C ALA A 350 -17.89 -6.66 2.04
N HIS A 351 -16.68 -6.95 2.53
CA HIS A 351 -15.86 -6.05 3.34
C HIS A 351 -14.55 -5.65 2.65
N PHE A 352 -14.49 -5.74 1.31
CA PHE A 352 -13.30 -5.50 0.50
C PHE A 352 -12.57 -4.20 0.87
N GLU A 353 -13.30 -3.11 1.04
CA GLU A 353 -12.73 -1.79 1.32
C GLU A 353 -12.02 -1.74 2.68
N ILE A 354 -12.59 -2.41 3.68
CA ILE A 354 -12.05 -2.37 5.04
C ILE A 354 -10.84 -3.33 5.15
N HIS A 355 -10.86 -4.47 4.44
CA HIS A 355 -9.66 -5.30 4.31
C HIS A 355 -8.54 -4.56 3.57
N GLY A 356 -8.88 -3.83 2.49
CA GLY A 356 -7.94 -2.98 1.76
C GLY A 356 -7.33 -1.88 2.65
N LEU A 357 -8.16 -1.25 3.50
CA LEU A 357 -7.72 -0.27 4.49
C LEU A 357 -6.72 -0.87 5.48
N LEU A 358 -7.02 -2.02 6.10
CA LEU A 358 -6.10 -2.66 7.05
C LEU A 358 -4.78 -3.08 6.39
N LYS A 359 -4.83 -3.62 5.17
CA LYS A 359 -3.64 -3.95 4.38
C LYS A 359 -2.81 -2.71 4.04
N SER A 360 -3.47 -1.60 3.71
CA SER A 360 -2.79 -0.32 3.46
C SER A 360 -2.15 0.24 4.72
N ILE A 361 -2.76 0.08 5.89
CA ILE A 361 -2.15 0.48 7.17
C ILE A 361 -0.87 -0.33 7.41
N GLU A 362 -0.86 -1.63 7.09
CA GLU A 362 0.35 -2.45 7.19
C GLU A 362 1.46 -2.01 6.24
N LYS A 363 1.12 -1.85 4.96
CA LYS A 363 2.12 -1.60 3.90
C LYS A 363 2.57 -0.15 3.81
N HIS A 364 1.65 0.80 3.91
CA HIS A 364 1.86 2.20 3.58
C HIS A 364 2.01 3.10 4.82
N SER A 365 2.43 2.52 5.95
CA SER A 365 2.76 3.29 7.16
C SER A 365 4.18 3.84 7.17
N HIS A 366 5.05 3.43 6.24
CA HIS A 366 6.41 3.96 6.13
C HIS A 366 6.47 5.18 5.21
N ILE A 367 7.41 6.09 5.47
CA ILE A 367 7.65 7.26 4.63
C ILE A 367 8.56 6.87 3.46
N PRO A 368 8.17 7.12 2.20
CA PRO A 368 9.05 6.91 1.05
C PRO A 368 10.33 7.74 1.16
N SER A 369 11.48 7.18 0.79
CA SER A 369 12.75 7.94 0.76
C SER A 369 12.95 8.68 -0.57
N THR A 370 12.44 8.11 -1.67
CA THR A 370 12.54 8.63 -3.04
C THR A 370 11.25 9.34 -3.45
N PHE A 371 11.31 10.16 -4.50
CA PHE A 371 10.15 10.92 -4.99
C PHE A 371 9.30 10.13 -5.99
N ASP A 372 9.94 9.30 -6.80
CA ASP A 372 9.37 8.59 -7.96
C ASP A 372 9.01 7.12 -7.68
N GLY A 373 9.29 6.64 -6.46
CA GLY A 373 9.10 5.24 -6.11
C GLY A 373 10.31 4.35 -6.47
N ASP A 374 11.43 4.94 -6.88
CA ASP A 374 12.66 4.17 -7.12
C ASP A 374 13.16 3.50 -5.83
N ASN A 375 13.89 2.40 -6.00
CA ASN A 375 14.46 1.68 -4.86
C ASN A 375 15.58 2.53 -4.23
N PRO A 376 15.48 2.92 -2.95
CA PRO A 376 16.46 3.80 -2.34
C PRO A 376 17.87 3.21 -2.29
N ASP A 377 18.03 1.88 -2.22
CA ASP A 377 19.35 1.23 -2.21
C ASP A 377 20.09 1.40 -3.54
N LEU A 378 19.36 1.61 -4.64
CA LEU A 378 19.90 1.83 -5.97
C LEU A 378 19.99 3.33 -6.30
N ALA A 379 18.91 4.07 -6.03
CA ALA A 379 18.78 5.49 -6.36
C ALA A 379 19.86 6.36 -5.71
N PHE A 380 20.25 6.06 -4.46
CA PHE A 380 21.20 6.89 -3.71
C PHE A 380 22.65 6.45 -3.87
N THR A 381 22.90 5.23 -4.38
CA THR A 381 24.26 4.73 -4.68
C THR A 381 24.69 5.06 -6.11
N GLY A 382 23.76 5.49 -6.97
CA GLY A 382 24.01 5.66 -8.41
C GLY A 382 24.13 4.33 -9.15
N THR A 383 23.79 3.22 -8.48
CA THR A 383 23.80 1.88 -9.07
C THR A 383 22.55 1.73 -9.91
N VAL A 384 22.71 1.57 -11.23
CA VAL A 384 21.60 1.19 -12.11
C VAL A 384 21.44 -0.33 -12.01
N PRO A 385 20.25 -0.87 -11.69
CA PRO A 385 20.05 -2.32 -11.65
C PRO A 385 20.44 -2.90 -13.00
N ARG A 386 21.43 -3.81 -12.99
CA ARG A 386 22.02 -4.30 -14.24
C ARG A 386 21.05 -5.20 -15.00
N LEU A 387 20.19 -5.92 -14.28
CA LEU A 387 19.36 -7.00 -14.83
C LEU A 387 17.91 -6.55 -15.00
N SER A 388 17.40 -6.61 -16.23
CA SER A 388 16.03 -6.30 -16.59
C SER A 388 15.54 -7.29 -17.62
N ILE A 389 14.41 -7.93 -17.36
CA ILE A 389 13.81 -8.87 -18.30
C ILE A 389 13.44 -8.10 -19.59
N GLY A 390 13.67 -8.76 -20.73
CA GLY A 390 13.55 -8.18 -22.06
C GLY A 390 14.78 -7.39 -22.55
N GLU A 391 15.80 -7.18 -21.72
CA GLU A 391 17.09 -6.62 -22.15
C GLU A 391 18.05 -7.71 -22.65
N ARG A 392 19.04 -7.29 -23.44
CA ARG A 392 20.08 -8.17 -23.97
C ARG A 392 21.42 -7.95 -23.27
N TYR A 393 22.10 -9.06 -22.98
CA TYR A 393 23.38 -9.08 -22.27
C TYR A 393 24.38 -9.93 -23.03
N LEU A 394 25.65 -9.49 -23.02
CA LEU A 394 26.77 -10.31 -23.43
C LEU A 394 27.08 -11.28 -22.29
N VAL A 395 26.87 -12.58 -22.53
CA VAL A 395 27.07 -13.66 -21.55
C VAL A 395 27.65 -14.91 -22.22
N PRO A 396 28.41 -15.75 -21.51
CA PRO A 396 28.89 -17.01 -22.05
C PRO A 396 27.74 -18.01 -22.22
N ASN A 397 27.66 -18.65 -23.40
CA ASN A 397 26.75 -19.77 -23.65
C ASN A 397 27.26 -21.06 -22.97
N ILE A 398 26.58 -22.19 -23.20
CA ILE A 398 26.96 -23.50 -22.64
C ILE A 398 28.37 -23.96 -23.06
N ASP A 399 28.86 -23.48 -24.20
CA ASP A 399 30.19 -23.78 -24.74
C ASP A 399 31.26 -22.76 -24.28
N GLY A 400 30.89 -21.80 -23.42
CA GLY A 400 31.78 -20.75 -22.93
C GLY A 400 32.03 -19.60 -23.92
N VAL A 401 31.28 -19.54 -25.02
CA VAL A 401 31.38 -18.48 -26.03
C VAL A 401 30.47 -17.31 -25.66
N GLU A 402 31.02 -16.09 -25.64
CA GLU A 402 30.25 -14.87 -25.40
C GLU A 402 29.22 -14.63 -26.51
N VAL A 403 27.95 -14.61 -26.13
CA VAL A 403 26.82 -14.37 -27.02
C VAL A 403 25.94 -13.25 -26.49
N ASN A 404 25.36 -12.48 -27.40
CA ASN A 404 24.40 -11.43 -27.04
C ASN A 404 23.00 -12.03 -26.89
N ALA A 405 22.62 -12.41 -25.68
CA ALA A 405 21.40 -13.14 -25.37
C ALA A 405 20.34 -12.26 -24.67
N LEU A 406 19.07 -12.53 -24.94
CA LEU A 406 17.92 -11.89 -24.33
C LEU A 406 17.62 -12.52 -22.96
N LEU A 407 17.51 -11.70 -21.92
CA LEU A 407 17.03 -12.16 -20.61
C LEU A 407 15.52 -12.38 -20.66
N THR A 408 15.09 -13.62 -20.44
CA THR A 408 13.67 -14.04 -20.55
C THR A 408 13.00 -14.28 -19.20
N SER A 409 13.76 -14.69 -18.19
CA SER A 409 13.33 -14.75 -16.79
C SER A 409 14.55 -14.81 -15.87
N ALA A 410 14.36 -14.47 -14.59
CA ALA A 410 15.42 -14.57 -13.59
C ALA A 410 14.85 -14.83 -12.20
N ILE A 411 15.63 -15.52 -11.35
CA ILE A 411 15.38 -15.67 -9.93
C ILE A 411 16.64 -15.31 -9.14
N VAL A 412 16.48 -14.82 -7.91
CA VAL A 412 17.62 -14.57 -7.01
C VAL A 412 17.83 -15.79 -6.11
N LEU A 413 19.06 -16.28 -6.08
CA LEU A 413 19.52 -17.31 -5.16
C LEU A 413 20.16 -16.62 -3.95
N GLU A 414 19.35 -16.29 -2.94
CA GLU A 414 19.77 -15.43 -1.82
C GLU A 414 21.04 -15.93 -1.12
N ASN A 415 21.11 -17.24 -0.84
CA ASN A 415 22.25 -17.86 -0.15
C ASN A 415 23.57 -17.78 -0.92
N GLU A 416 23.51 -17.57 -2.23
CA GLU A 416 24.67 -17.47 -3.12
C GLU A 416 25.00 -16.03 -3.51
N GLY A 417 24.08 -15.06 -3.29
CA GLY A 417 24.26 -13.68 -3.74
C GLY A 417 24.28 -13.53 -5.27
N VAL A 418 23.58 -14.41 -5.99
CA VAL A 418 23.55 -14.41 -7.46
C VAL A 418 22.12 -14.43 -8.00
N ALA A 419 21.94 -13.90 -9.21
CA ALA A 419 20.76 -14.13 -10.03
C ALA A 419 21.00 -15.31 -10.99
N ALA A 420 20.09 -16.29 -10.99
CA ALA A 420 20.04 -17.32 -12.02
C ALA A 420 19.15 -16.82 -13.16
N CYS A 421 19.75 -16.58 -14.32
CA CYS A 421 19.13 -15.89 -15.45
C CYS A 421 18.88 -16.86 -16.62
N ALA A 422 17.63 -17.00 -17.06
CA ALA A 422 17.29 -17.73 -18.27
C ALA A 422 17.46 -16.84 -19.50
N MET A 423 18.38 -17.23 -20.36
CA MET A 423 18.83 -16.47 -21.52
C MET A 423 18.37 -17.14 -22.82
N SER A 424 18.01 -16.34 -23.83
CA SER A 424 17.67 -16.80 -25.17
C SER A 424 18.56 -16.12 -26.22
N SER A 425 19.40 -16.88 -26.91
CA SER A 425 20.30 -16.36 -27.95
C SER A 425 19.58 -16.08 -29.28
N GLY A 426 20.23 -15.32 -30.17
CA GLY A 426 19.64 -14.93 -31.46
C GLY A 426 19.33 -16.10 -32.41
N ASP A 427 19.94 -17.25 -32.20
CA ASP A 427 19.72 -18.52 -32.90
C ASP A 427 18.63 -19.40 -32.24
N GLY A 428 18.01 -18.94 -31.14
CA GLY A 428 16.90 -19.60 -30.46
C GLY A 428 17.29 -20.63 -29.41
N GLN A 429 18.58 -20.77 -29.08
CA GLN A 429 18.99 -21.61 -27.95
C GLN A 429 18.65 -20.92 -26.61
N ASN A 430 18.24 -21.72 -25.63
CA ASN A 430 17.95 -21.26 -24.28
C ASN A 430 18.93 -21.91 -23.28
N PHE A 431 19.50 -21.10 -22.39
CA PHE A 431 20.47 -21.55 -21.40
C PHE A 431 20.37 -20.71 -20.12
N ILE A 432 20.97 -21.18 -19.03
CA ILE A 432 20.95 -20.48 -17.74
C ILE A 432 22.37 -20.02 -17.40
N VAL A 433 22.50 -18.75 -17.00
CA VAL A 433 23.75 -18.18 -16.50
C VAL A 433 23.52 -17.63 -15.09
N LYS A 434 24.48 -17.86 -14.18
CA LYS A 434 24.50 -17.23 -12.87
C LYS A 434 25.28 -15.93 -12.95
N MET A 435 24.68 -14.83 -12.49
CA MET A 435 25.29 -13.50 -12.47
C MET A 435 25.36 -12.99 -11.03
N PRO A 436 26.55 -12.59 -10.52
CA PRO A 436 26.66 -12.06 -9.16
C PRO A 436 25.90 -10.74 -9.03
N LEU A 437 25.26 -10.57 -7.87
CA LEU A 437 24.60 -9.33 -7.48
C LEU A 437 25.49 -8.57 -6.49
N SER A 438 25.54 -7.25 -6.63
CA SER A 438 26.16 -6.38 -5.62
C SER A 438 25.33 -6.36 -4.32
N ASP A 439 25.93 -5.90 -3.21
CA ASP A 439 25.23 -5.74 -1.94
C ASP A 439 24.01 -4.79 -2.07
N ALA A 440 24.14 -3.73 -2.88
CA ALA A 440 23.05 -2.80 -3.16
C ALA A 440 21.91 -3.47 -3.95
N GLU A 441 22.24 -4.31 -4.95
CA GLU A 441 21.26 -5.09 -5.70
C GLU A 441 20.57 -6.14 -4.81
N MET A 442 21.32 -6.80 -3.91
CA MET A 442 20.76 -7.74 -2.95
C MET A 442 19.82 -7.06 -1.95
N ALA A 443 20.20 -5.90 -1.41
CA ALA A 443 19.33 -5.11 -0.54
C ALA A 443 18.07 -4.64 -1.28
N ALA A 444 18.24 -4.17 -2.52
CA ALA A 444 17.15 -3.73 -3.36
C ALA A 444 16.14 -4.86 -3.64
N TRP A 445 16.63 -6.05 -4.00
CA TRP A 445 15.80 -7.24 -4.20
C TRP A 445 15.11 -7.66 -2.91
N LYS A 446 15.80 -7.69 -1.76
CA LYS A 446 15.16 -8.05 -0.47
C LYS A 446 14.01 -7.11 -0.11
N ARG A 447 14.12 -5.83 -0.48
CA ARG A 447 13.08 -4.84 -0.21
C ARG A 447 11.89 -4.95 -1.17
N HIS A 448 12.15 -5.18 -2.46
CA HIS A 448 11.11 -5.24 -3.51
C HIS A 448 11.39 -6.39 -4.48
N PRO A 449 11.21 -7.66 -4.04
CA PRO A 449 11.58 -8.82 -4.85
C PRO A 449 10.70 -8.99 -6.09
N GLU A 450 9.46 -8.50 -6.06
CA GLU A 450 8.48 -8.67 -7.13
C GLU A 450 8.76 -7.83 -8.37
N THR A 451 9.45 -6.69 -8.22
CA THR A 451 9.70 -5.74 -9.33
C THR A 451 11.17 -5.62 -9.70
N PHE A 452 12.05 -6.34 -9.00
CA PHE A 452 13.51 -6.18 -9.10
C PHE A 452 14.05 -6.30 -10.54
N PHE A 453 13.51 -7.23 -11.34
CA PHE A 453 13.94 -7.45 -12.73
C PHE A 453 13.19 -6.60 -13.76
N GLY A 454 12.51 -5.52 -13.34
CA GLY A 454 11.85 -4.57 -14.23
C GLY A 454 10.50 -5.04 -14.79
N GLU A 455 10.00 -6.19 -14.35
CA GLU A 455 8.63 -6.66 -14.57
C GLU A 455 8.13 -7.35 -13.29
N LEU A 456 6.81 -7.52 -13.17
CA LEU A 456 6.21 -8.22 -12.04
C LEU A 456 6.54 -9.71 -12.10
N SER A 457 7.18 -10.22 -11.05
CA SER A 457 7.49 -11.63 -10.94
C SER A 457 6.21 -12.46 -10.92
N GLY A 458 6.20 -13.54 -11.71
CA GLY A 458 5.06 -14.49 -11.76
C GLY A 458 4.96 -15.40 -10.54
N HIS A 459 5.87 -15.28 -9.57
CA HIS A 459 5.94 -16.13 -8.39
C HIS A 459 5.20 -15.49 -7.21
N THR A 460 3.87 -15.66 -7.17
CA THR A 460 3.13 -15.36 -5.94
C THR A 460 3.27 -16.54 -4.98
N LYS A 461 3.90 -16.32 -3.82
CA LYS A 461 3.87 -17.29 -2.74
C LYS A 461 2.43 -17.38 -2.25
N VAL A 462 1.83 -18.56 -2.38
CA VAL A 462 0.47 -18.80 -1.90
C VAL A 462 0.57 -19.42 -0.50
N GLU A 463 0.11 -18.68 0.50
CA GLU A 463 0.18 -19.09 1.90
C GLU A 463 -1.20 -19.55 2.42
N SER A 464 -2.28 -19.23 1.70
CA SER A 464 -3.66 -19.48 2.16
C SER A 464 -4.61 -20.08 1.11
N PRO A 465 -5.71 -20.74 1.53
CA PRO A 465 -6.76 -21.19 0.62
C PRO A 465 -7.40 -20.04 -0.18
N LEU A 466 -7.52 -18.84 0.41
CA LEU A 466 -8.10 -17.68 -0.29
C LEU A 466 -7.14 -17.10 -1.33
N GLU A 467 -5.84 -17.05 -1.03
CA GLU A 467 -4.81 -16.68 -2.02
C GLU A 467 -4.71 -17.72 -3.13
N PHE A 468 -4.82 -19.01 -2.80
CA PHE A 468 -4.84 -20.07 -3.80
C PHE A 468 -6.07 -19.96 -4.69
N TYR A 469 -7.24 -19.68 -4.11
CA TYR A 469 -8.45 -19.39 -4.87
C TYR A 469 -8.25 -18.20 -5.82
N ASP A 470 -7.63 -17.11 -5.36
CA ASP A 470 -7.36 -15.93 -6.21
C ASP A 470 -6.39 -16.27 -7.35
N ALA A 471 -5.35 -17.06 -7.08
CA ALA A 471 -4.44 -17.56 -8.10
C ALA A 471 -5.17 -18.43 -9.15
N MET A 472 -6.06 -19.33 -8.70
CA MET A 472 -6.90 -20.14 -9.59
C MET A 472 -7.89 -19.29 -10.39
N MET A 473 -8.48 -18.26 -9.79
CA MET A 473 -9.35 -17.31 -10.50
C MET A 473 -8.57 -16.49 -11.53
N GLY A 474 -7.32 -16.12 -11.24
CA GLY A 474 -6.42 -15.47 -12.20
C GLY A 474 -6.13 -16.35 -13.40
N ALA A 475 -5.91 -17.66 -13.18
CA ALA A 475 -5.61 -18.62 -14.23
C ALA A 475 -6.84 -19.05 -15.04
N TYR A 476 -7.96 -19.35 -14.37
CA TYR A 476 -9.12 -20.02 -14.96
C TYR A 476 -10.40 -19.17 -15.02
N GLY A 477 -10.42 -17.98 -14.42
CA GLY A 477 -11.63 -17.15 -14.34
C GLY A 477 -12.20 -16.74 -15.71
N ARG A 478 -11.36 -16.68 -16.74
CA ARG A 478 -11.73 -16.36 -18.12
C ARG A 478 -11.86 -17.59 -19.03
N THR A 479 -11.70 -18.79 -18.49
CA THR A 479 -11.84 -20.03 -19.27
C THR A 479 -13.29 -20.16 -19.77
N PRO A 480 -13.52 -20.47 -21.06
CA PRO A 480 -14.86 -20.67 -21.61
C PRO A 480 -15.66 -21.74 -20.86
N LYS A 481 -16.99 -21.57 -20.81
CA LYS A 481 -17.92 -22.47 -20.09
C LYS A 481 -17.74 -23.93 -20.52
N GLU A 482 -17.64 -24.16 -21.82
CA GLU A 482 -17.51 -25.49 -22.41
C GLU A 482 -16.25 -26.21 -21.91
N LYS A 483 -15.15 -25.48 -21.79
CA LYS A 483 -13.87 -26.03 -21.31
C LYS A 483 -13.90 -26.28 -19.80
N LEU A 484 -14.56 -25.43 -19.02
CA LEU A 484 -14.79 -25.68 -17.59
C LEU A 484 -15.66 -26.92 -17.35
N LEU A 485 -16.69 -27.13 -18.16
CA LEU A 485 -17.52 -28.35 -18.10
C LEU A 485 -16.70 -29.59 -18.47
N GLU A 486 -15.82 -29.52 -19.48
CA GLU A 486 -14.89 -30.60 -19.80
C GLU A 486 -14.00 -30.96 -18.61
N PHE A 487 -13.44 -29.96 -17.92
CA PHE A 487 -12.64 -30.18 -16.70
C PHE A 487 -13.43 -30.83 -15.56
N MET A 488 -14.76 -30.68 -15.56
CA MET A 488 -15.67 -31.18 -14.52
C MET A 488 -16.56 -32.33 -14.99
N ALA A 489 -16.25 -32.98 -16.11
CA ALA A 489 -17.10 -34.02 -16.69
C ALA A 489 -17.38 -35.20 -15.74
N GLY A 490 -16.46 -35.51 -14.82
CA GLY A 490 -16.63 -36.55 -13.80
C GLY A 490 -17.37 -36.11 -12.53
N ALA A 491 -17.89 -34.88 -12.45
CA ALA A 491 -18.57 -34.39 -11.25
C ALA A 491 -19.96 -35.03 -11.07
N SER A 492 -20.26 -35.49 -9.87
CA SER A 492 -21.56 -36.12 -9.53
C SER A 492 -22.76 -35.18 -9.71
N ASP A 493 -22.54 -33.87 -9.72
CA ASP A 493 -23.56 -32.85 -9.90
C ASP A 493 -23.45 -32.12 -11.26
N PHE A 494 -22.91 -32.78 -12.29
CA PHE A 494 -22.68 -32.21 -13.62
C PHE A 494 -23.91 -31.49 -14.21
N GLU A 495 -25.09 -32.09 -14.11
CA GLU A 495 -26.36 -31.51 -14.58
C GLU A 495 -26.68 -30.14 -13.95
N ARG A 496 -26.28 -29.95 -12.68
CA ARG A 496 -26.41 -28.67 -11.99
C ARG A 496 -25.37 -27.67 -12.51
N LEU A 497 -24.13 -28.10 -12.70
CA LEU A 497 -23.03 -27.26 -13.19
C LEU A 497 -23.29 -26.75 -14.61
N ALA A 498 -23.85 -27.60 -15.49
CA ALA A 498 -24.18 -27.23 -16.87
C ALA A 498 -25.18 -26.06 -16.97
N ARG A 499 -26.02 -25.88 -15.94
CA ARG A 499 -27.00 -24.78 -15.85
C ARG A 499 -26.41 -23.47 -15.34
N LEU A 500 -25.18 -23.47 -14.81
CA LEU A 500 -24.54 -22.24 -14.33
C LEU A 500 -24.03 -21.40 -15.50
N GLU A 501 -24.09 -20.08 -15.34
CA GLU A 501 -23.42 -19.14 -16.23
C GLU A 501 -21.90 -19.20 -16.05
N GLN A 502 -21.14 -18.80 -17.07
CA GLN A 502 -19.67 -18.92 -17.07
C GLN A 502 -19.01 -18.34 -15.81
N PRO A 503 -19.37 -17.13 -15.32
CA PRO A 503 -18.69 -16.57 -14.15
C PRO A 503 -18.91 -17.41 -12.89
N GLU A 504 -20.13 -17.91 -12.68
CA GLU A 504 -20.43 -18.74 -11.51
C GLU A 504 -19.83 -20.13 -11.63
N LEU A 505 -19.82 -20.70 -12.83
CA LEU A 505 -19.16 -21.98 -13.10
C LEU A 505 -17.65 -21.90 -12.82
N ALA A 506 -17.00 -20.81 -13.22
CA ALA A 506 -15.59 -20.56 -12.93
C ALA A 506 -15.33 -20.47 -11.42
N ARG A 507 -16.18 -19.74 -10.68
CA ARG A 507 -16.08 -19.69 -9.21
C ARG A 507 -16.20 -21.06 -8.57
N VAL A 508 -17.16 -21.88 -9.00
CA VAL A 508 -17.34 -23.25 -8.50
C VAL A 508 -16.14 -24.13 -8.84
N TYR A 509 -15.60 -24.03 -10.05
CA TYR A 509 -14.40 -24.77 -10.45
C TYR A 509 -13.20 -24.40 -9.58
N CYS A 510 -12.88 -23.12 -9.45
CA CYS A 510 -11.76 -22.64 -8.64
C CYS A 510 -11.94 -22.99 -7.17
N GLU A 511 -13.14 -22.90 -6.61
CA GLU A 511 -13.44 -23.35 -5.25
C GLU A 511 -13.12 -24.85 -5.07
N ARG A 512 -13.60 -25.71 -5.96
CA ARG A 512 -13.36 -27.16 -5.89
C ARG A 512 -11.88 -27.49 -5.98
N THR A 513 -11.18 -26.85 -6.92
CA THR A 513 -9.74 -27.02 -7.09
C THR A 513 -8.99 -26.61 -5.83
N THR A 514 -9.36 -25.48 -5.22
CA THR A 514 -8.78 -25.04 -3.94
C THR A 514 -9.05 -26.04 -2.82
N MET A 515 -10.28 -26.49 -2.64
CA MET A 515 -10.61 -27.46 -1.59
C MET A 515 -9.90 -28.81 -1.78
N ASN A 516 -9.74 -29.26 -3.03
CA ASN A 516 -9.05 -30.51 -3.34
C ASN A 516 -7.54 -30.41 -3.09
N ALA A 517 -6.93 -29.26 -3.39
CA ALA A 517 -5.51 -29.02 -3.14
C ALA A 517 -5.21 -28.78 -1.65
N MET A 518 -6.18 -28.28 -0.89
CA MET A 518 -6.05 -27.95 0.54
C MET A 518 -7.20 -28.52 1.42
N PRO A 519 -7.37 -29.86 1.57
CA PRO A 519 -8.57 -30.51 2.12
C PRO A 519 -8.80 -30.57 3.67
N ARG A 520 -8.16 -29.72 4.51
CA ARG A 520 -8.33 -29.47 6.01
C ARG A 520 -7.35 -30.14 7.01
N VAL A 521 -6.93 -29.42 8.08
CA VAL A 521 -5.94 -29.81 9.14
C VAL A 521 -6.19 -29.20 10.56
N ALA A 522 -5.96 -30.04 11.58
CA ALA A 522 -5.87 -29.99 13.08
C ALA A 522 -5.77 -28.65 13.89
N ALA A 523 -6.40 -28.57 15.09
CA ALA A 523 -6.72 -27.42 15.98
C ALA A 523 -5.56 -26.58 16.59
N PRO A 524 -5.78 -25.29 17.00
CA PRO A 524 -4.71 -24.43 17.49
C PRO A 524 -4.69 -24.30 19.01
N GLN A 525 -3.49 -24.57 19.54
CA GLN A 525 -2.99 -24.10 20.82
C GLN A 525 -3.00 -22.57 20.92
N LYS A 526 -3.29 -22.11 22.15
CA LYS A 526 -3.23 -20.73 22.65
C LYS A 526 -1.78 -20.20 22.64
N SER A 527 -1.48 -19.16 21.86
CA SER A 527 -0.53 -18.04 22.14
C SER A 527 0.05 -17.49 20.83
N GLN A 528 -0.24 -16.21 20.51
CA GLN A 528 0.54 -15.26 19.67
C GLN A 528 -0.38 -14.11 19.19
N PHE A 529 -0.30 -12.93 19.82
CA PHE A 529 -0.79 -11.64 19.33
C PHE A 529 0.33 -10.97 18.50
N LEU A 530 0.23 -11.00 17.18
CA LEU A 530 1.12 -10.28 16.25
C LEU A 530 0.41 -9.09 15.57
N SER A 531 0.40 -7.86 16.09
CA SER A 531 -0.19 -6.67 15.39
C SER A 531 0.20 -6.60 13.90
N ILE A 532 -0.68 -6.42 12.89
CA ILE A 532 -1.45 -5.22 12.45
C ILE A 532 -2.97 -5.55 12.23
N ALA A 533 -3.61 -6.23 13.19
CA ALA A 533 -4.71 -7.21 12.99
C ALA A 533 -4.29 -8.47 12.20
N GLN A 534 -2.96 -8.63 12.15
CA GLN A 534 -2.19 -9.86 12.29
C GLN A 534 -2.28 -10.70 11.02
N ARG A 535 -1.38 -10.48 10.04
CA ARG A 535 -1.11 -11.21 8.76
C ARG A 535 -2.29 -11.94 8.07
N PHE A 536 -3.34 -11.22 7.66
CA PHE A 536 -4.59 -11.79 7.08
C PHE A 536 -5.34 -12.80 8.01
N GLN A 537 -4.96 -12.86 9.30
CA GLN A 537 -4.86 -14.08 10.09
C GLN A 537 -5.97 -14.25 11.13
N ARG A 538 -6.36 -15.49 11.43
CA ARG A 538 -6.08 -16.72 10.69
C ARG A 538 -6.46 -16.55 9.21
N ASP A 539 -5.93 -17.29 8.24
CA ASP A 539 -6.36 -17.29 6.82
C ASP A 539 -7.84 -17.75 6.60
N LEU A 540 -8.69 -17.35 7.53
CA LEU A 540 -9.95 -17.85 8.03
C LEU A 540 -9.94 -19.34 8.43
N ASN A 541 -8.87 -19.69 9.17
CA ASN A 541 -8.74 -20.77 10.18
C ASN A 541 -8.05 -22.07 9.77
N HIS A 542 -6.80 -21.98 9.32
CA HIS A 542 -5.82 -23.02 9.64
C HIS A 542 -5.67 -23.11 11.16
N LYS A 543 -6.38 -24.08 11.69
CA LYS A 543 -6.01 -25.10 12.65
C LYS A 543 -7.36 -25.59 13.23
N ALA A 544 -7.83 -26.77 12.83
CA ALA A 544 -8.89 -27.58 13.44
C ALA A 544 -8.74 -29.07 13.16
#